data_AF-A0A507E6D2-F1
#
_entry.id   AF-A0A507E6D2-F1
#
_cell.length_a   1.000
_cell.length_b   1.000
_cell.length_c   1.000
_cell.angle_alpha   90.00
_cell.angle_beta   90.00
_cell.angle_gamma   90.00
#
_symmetry.space_group_name_H-M   'P 1'
#
loop_
_entity.id
_entity.type
_entity.pdbx_description
1 polymer ?
#
loop_
_entity_poly.entity_id
_entity_poly.type
_entity_poly.pdbx_seq_one_letter_code
_entity_poly.pdbx_strand_id
1 'polypeptide(L)'
;MTLGKLFRSSESLRRPSRRRSSSASQHPGSQQPSTSVTPPSTPPPPTLHKRQDSGCSTCSSTTSETLANLAIYTRSPKQALYVLYRLKELKRAAAGLAADDDKLQTPPPSNGPSASFCPLSNRLSNSSSTTTSSSSSSSSPRTSTDSAYLTYAKYILSHAHRLEFDRHIWLQEAIDILKHLASKHIPAAQALYADLLTDGPPSCTNDDPSNPLLLQRDNEGAFRLYRKAAAAGIPDAAYRAAMMIRDRRVPWGGDTKTESDKLLRAAAKEKHPAALQVLAQDLLTPRRKSSKADLERGLRFLVDAAHNATKQYPQPLHDLALIYDRGVPELAIQPDPDSALNLLLDAADMGYAPAMHTLGKRYAADSTSSTPHTENNEAQMVHYLSRAAALAHPPSQLALSKLYLTGVPAANLPRDPAQAFILARAAALAGNPAAMCVVAIFVANQHVVRCADPQREARMWLTRAVQAGSQTAKRHLSRLDSTGAL
;
A
#
# COMPACT_ATOMS: atom_id res chain seq x y z
N MET A 1 -25.21 -0.56 29.86
CA MET A 1 -24.27 0.54 29.55
C MET A 1 -24.67 1.12 28.20
N THR A 2 -25.10 2.37 28.21
CA THR A 2 -25.92 3.05 27.19
C THR A 2 -25.14 3.50 25.95
N LEU A 3 -25.80 3.45 24.78
CA LEU A 3 -25.35 3.77 23.41
C LEU A 3 -24.57 5.10 23.24
N GLY A 4 -24.70 6.05 24.18
CA GLY A 4 -23.98 7.32 24.13
C GLY A 4 -22.47 7.25 24.38
N LYS A 5 -21.93 6.17 24.97
CA LYS A 5 -20.47 6.06 25.21
C LYS A 5 -19.67 5.68 23.96
N LEU A 6 -20.27 4.99 22.99
CA LEU A 6 -19.63 4.72 21.69
C LEU A 6 -19.51 5.98 20.82
N PHE A 7 -20.40 6.96 21.02
CA PHE A 7 -20.37 8.26 20.33
C PHE A 7 -19.35 9.26 20.90
N ARG A 8 -18.94 9.13 22.17
CA ARG A 8 -17.84 9.96 22.72
C ARG A 8 -16.46 9.49 22.28
N SER A 9 -16.30 8.21 21.91
CA SER A 9 -15.04 7.76 21.30
C SER A 9 -14.82 8.31 19.88
N SER A 10 -15.88 8.63 19.12
CA SER A 10 -15.73 9.29 17.81
C SER A 10 -15.32 10.76 17.91
N GLU A 11 -15.57 11.45 19.03
CA GLU A 11 -15.00 12.79 19.25
C GLU A 11 -13.47 12.76 19.45
N SER A 12 -12.92 11.62 19.89
CA SER A 12 -11.46 11.43 20.02
C SER A 12 -10.74 11.20 18.68
N LEU A 13 -11.49 11.00 17.58
CA LEU A 13 -10.93 10.91 16.22
C LEU A 13 -10.51 12.27 15.65
N ARG A 14 -10.84 13.39 16.32
CA ARG A 14 -10.36 14.73 15.91
C ARG A 14 -8.86 14.87 16.23
N ARG A 15 -8.01 14.55 15.25
CA ARG A 15 -6.63 15.05 15.27
C ARG A 15 -6.65 16.59 15.16
N PRO A 16 -5.83 17.32 15.93
CA PRO A 16 -5.83 18.77 15.87
C PRO A 16 -5.43 19.26 14.48
N SER A 17 -6.28 20.09 13.89
CA SER A 17 -6.09 20.72 12.59
C SER A 17 -4.78 21.51 12.57
N ARG A 18 -3.92 21.22 11.58
CA ARG A 18 -2.74 22.04 11.29
C ARG A 18 -3.21 23.45 10.90
N ARG A 19 -2.96 24.42 11.79
CA ARG A 19 -3.11 25.86 11.52
C ARG A 19 -2.32 26.22 10.25
N ARG A 20 -3.01 26.56 9.17
CA ARG A 20 -2.46 27.39 8.10
C ARG A 20 -2.48 28.83 8.60
N SER A 21 -1.31 29.43 8.76
CA SER A 21 -1.14 30.86 9.02
C SER A 21 -1.42 31.64 7.73
N SER A 22 -2.61 32.23 7.63
CA SER A 22 -2.91 33.32 6.70
C SER A 22 -2.76 34.64 7.44
N SER A 23 -1.75 35.43 7.08
CA SER A 23 -1.70 36.86 7.43
C SER A 23 -2.29 37.66 6.28
N ALA A 24 -3.39 38.34 6.56
CA ALA A 24 -4.06 39.29 5.69
C ALA A 24 -3.96 40.70 6.31
N SER A 25 -3.75 41.72 5.48
CA SER A 25 -4.23 43.11 5.66
C SER A 25 -3.88 43.93 4.40
N GLN A 26 -4.85 44.18 3.49
CA GLN A 26 -5.72 45.38 3.37
C GLN A 26 -4.98 46.62 2.78
N HIS A 27 -5.13 46.93 1.48
CA HIS A 27 -6.04 47.93 0.83
C HIS A 27 -5.51 49.38 0.83
N PRO A 28 -5.98 50.33 -0.02
CA PRO A 28 -6.57 50.30 -1.39
C PRO A 28 -5.92 51.37 -2.33
N GLY A 29 -6.33 51.48 -3.61
CA GLY A 29 -6.00 52.69 -4.41
C GLY A 29 -6.01 52.52 -5.94
N SER A 30 -6.95 53.22 -6.57
CA SER A 30 -7.19 53.40 -8.01
C SER A 30 -6.05 54.07 -8.80
N GLN A 31 -5.87 53.69 -10.07
CA GLN A 31 -5.75 54.53 -11.29
C GLN A 31 -4.88 53.85 -12.37
N GLN A 32 -5.43 53.70 -13.58
CA GLN A 32 -4.70 53.59 -14.86
C GLN A 32 -4.44 55.03 -15.40
N PRO A 33 -3.60 55.31 -16.44
CA PRO A 33 -3.20 54.43 -17.56
C PRO A 33 -1.76 54.59 -18.14
N SER A 34 -1.46 53.77 -19.17
CA SER A 34 -0.46 53.98 -20.26
C SER A 34 1.03 53.80 -19.86
N THR A 35 1.99 53.26 -20.63
CA THR A 35 2.20 52.91 -22.05
C THR A 35 3.29 51.81 -22.15
N SER A 36 3.31 51.13 -23.30
CA SER A 36 4.43 50.44 -24.00
C SER A 36 5.80 50.20 -23.32
N VAL A 37 6.37 49.00 -23.50
CA VAL A 37 7.68 48.71 -24.16
C VAL A 37 8.28 47.36 -23.70
N THR A 38 8.47 46.47 -24.68
CA THR A 38 9.37 45.28 -24.87
C THR A 38 9.67 44.26 -23.75
N PRO A 39 9.77 42.95 -24.09
CA PRO A 39 10.14 41.89 -23.15
C PRO A 39 11.67 41.75 -22.99
N PRO A 40 12.19 41.37 -21.80
CA PRO A 40 13.58 40.97 -21.67
C PRO A 40 13.78 39.47 -21.91
N SER A 41 14.93 39.21 -22.51
CA SER A 41 15.51 37.97 -23.00
C SER A 41 15.86 36.95 -21.92
N THR A 42 15.75 35.68 -22.29
CA THR A 42 16.28 34.49 -21.60
C THR A 42 17.81 34.46 -21.55
N PRO A 43 18.45 34.06 -20.44
CA PRO A 43 19.90 33.83 -20.41
C PRO A 43 20.30 32.45 -20.97
N PRO A 44 21.49 32.30 -21.58
CA PRO A 44 21.98 31.03 -22.15
C PRO A 44 22.62 30.11 -21.09
N PRO A 45 22.79 28.80 -21.38
CA PRO A 45 23.30 27.81 -20.43
C PRO A 45 24.83 27.90 -20.24
N PRO A 46 25.39 27.45 -19.10
CA PRO A 46 26.82 27.54 -18.85
C PRO A 46 27.62 26.49 -19.64
N THR A 47 28.72 26.95 -20.22
CA THR A 47 29.70 26.18 -21.02
C THR A 47 30.60 25.30 -20.15
N LEU A 48 30.80 24.06 -20.59
CA LEU A 48 31.75 23.08 -20.06
C LEU A 48 33.20 23.49 -20.34
N HIS A 49 34.00 23.72 -19.30
CA HIS A 49 35.46 23.75 -19.42
C HIS A 49 36.04 22.34 -19.25
N LYS A 50 36.66 21.83 -20.31
CA LYS A 50 37.59 20.69 -20.28
C LYS A 50 38.84 21.09 -19.48
N ARG A 51 39.16 20.34 -18.43
CA ARG A 51 40.55 20.21 -17.94
C ARG A 51 41.10 18.88 -18.42
N GLN A 52 42.20 18.96 -19.14
CA GLN A 52 43.12 17.85 -19.37
C GLN A 52 43.89 17.64 -18.07
N ASP A 53 43.96 16.41 -17.59
CA ASP A 53 45.09 15.92 -16.82
C ASP A 53 45.31 14.44 -17.16
N SER A 54 46.54 14.16 -17.55
CA SER A 54 47.12 12.88 -17.96
C SER A 54 47.41 11.96 -16.77
N GLY A 55 47.22 10.66 -16.94
CA GLY A 55 48.00 9.65 -16.21
C GLY A 55 47.24 8.43 -15.69
N CYS A 56 47.71 7.27 -16.13
CA CYS A 56 47.53 5.92 -15.56
C CYS A 56 46.28 5.12 -15.98
N SER A 57 46.55 4.22 -16.93
CA SER A 57 45.74 3.09 -17.33
C SER A 57 45.68 2.01 -16.25
N THR A 58 44.45 1.56 -15.98
CA THR A 58 43.98 0.19 -15.67
C THR A 58 43.05 0.17 -14.46
N CYS A 59 41.83 -0.33 -14.68
CA CYS A 59 40.80 -0.69 -13.70
C CYS A 59 39.86 0.43 -13.18
N SER A 60 38.93 0.96 -13.99
CA SER A 60 37.72 1.64 -13.46
C SER A 60 36.59 1.96 -14.45
N SER A 61 36.52 1.37 -15.65
CA SER A 61 35.53 1.80 -16.66
C SER A 61 34.09 1.32 -16.43
N THR A 62 33.84 0.27 -15.64
CA THR A 62 32.48 -0.28 -15.50
C THR A 62 31.59 0.49 -14.52
N THR A 63 32.18 1.16 -13.52
CA THR A 63 31.43 1.95 -12.52
C THR A 63 31.06 3.32 -13.04
N SER A 64 31.89 3.95 -13.88
CA SER A 64 31.61 5.27 -14.45
C SER A 64 30.50 5.23 -15.51
N GLU A 65 30.44 4.17 -16.32
CA GLU A 65 29.40 4.01 -17.35
C GLU A 65 28.04 3.65 -16.74
N THR A 66 28.02 2.83 -15.69
CA THR A 66 26.81 2.55 -14.91
C THR A 66 26.30 3.79 -14.15
N LEU A 67 27.21 4.64 -13.67
CA LEU A 67 26.90 5.93 -13.04
C LEU A 67 26.36 6.98 -14.02
N ALA A 68 26.83 6.99 -15.28
CA ALA A 68 26.30 7.86 -16.32
C ALA A 68 24.89 7.43 -16.77
N ASN A 69 24.63 6.13 -16.82
CA ASN A 69 23.32 5.58 -17.20
C ASN A 69 22.24 5.76 -16.11
N LEU A 70 22.63 5.91 -14.84
CA LEU A 70 21.75 6.22 -13.70
C LEU A 70 21.03 7.58 -13.80
N ALA A 71 21.59 8.54 -14.54
CA ALA A 71 21.08 9.91 -14.63
C ALA A 71 19.91 10.08 -15.62
N ILE A 72 19.69 9.11 -16.52
CA ILE A 72 18.82 9.30 -17.68
C ILE A 72 17.38 8.79 -17.43
N TYR A 73 17.15 7.91 -16.45
CA TYR A 73 15.89 7.11 -16.39
C TYR A 73 15.07 7.16 -15.09
N THR A 74 15.54 7.79 -14.02
CA THR A 74 14.75 7.89 -12.77
C THR A 74 13.99 9.22 -12.67
N ARG A 75 12.75 9.21 -12.17
CA ARG A 75 11.98 10.44 -11.85
C ARG A 75 12.70 11.37 -10.86
N SER A 76 13.70 10.87 -10.12
CA SER A 76 14.76 11.71 -9.53
C SER A 76 16.03 10.89 -9.21
N PRO A 77 17.17 11.10 -9.90
CA PRO A 77 18.40 10.31 -9.73
C PRO A 77 19.01 10.41 -8.33
N LYS A 78 18.72 11.50 -7.61
CA LYS A 78 19.13 11.70 -6.22
C LYS A 78 18.51 10.66 -5.26
N GLN A 79 17.27 10.23 -5.50
CA GLN A 79 16.59 9.28 -4.63
C GLN A 79 17.12 7.85 -4.81
N ALA A 80 17.42 7.44 -6.06
CA ALA A 80 18.00 6.13 -6.33
C ALA A 80 19.40 5.99 -5.71
N LEU A 81 20.24 7.03 -5.84
CA LEU A 81 21.56 7.09 -5.22
C LEU A 81 21.49 6.99 -3.69
N TYR A 82 20.52 7.68 -3.07
CA TYR A 82 20.32 7.60 -1.62
C TYR A 82 19.96 6.19 -1.15
N VAL A 83 19.09 5.48 -1.88
CA VAL A 83 18.72 4.09 -1.55
C VAL A 83 19.93 3.18 -1.61
N LEU A 84 20.75 3.28 -2.66
CA LEU A 84 21.97 2.47 -2.80
C LEU A 84 23.01 2.77 -1.72
N TYR A 85 23.19 4.05 -1.39
CA TYR A 85 24.07 4.47 -0.30
C TYR A 85 23.61 3.85 1.03
N ARG A 86 22.32 3.97 1.35
CA ARG A 86 21.75 3.42 2.57
C ARG A 86 21.82 1.89 2.63
N LEU A 87 21.64 1.20 1.50
CA LEU A 87 21.83 -0.25 1.39
C LEU A 87 23.26 -0.67 1.77
N LYS A 88 24.25 0.02 1.23
CA LYS A 88 25.67 -0.26 1.53
C LYS A 88 26.00 -0.01 3.00
N GLU A 89 25.46 1.05 3.59
CA GLU A 89 25.61 1.31 5.04
C GLU A 89 25.01 0.17 5.88
N LEU A 90 23.76 -0.23 5.59
CA LEU A 90 23.08 -1.29 6.33
C LEU A 90 23.80 -2.63 6.20
N LYS A 91 24.30 -2.96 5.01
CA LYS A 91 25.09 -4.18 4.78
C LYS A 91 26.40 -4.17 5.58
N ARG A 92 27.11 -3.04 5.58
CA ARG A 92 28.34 -2.87 6.38
C ARG A 92 28.07 -2.96 7.87
N ALA A 93 26.99 -2.35 8.35
CA ALA A 93 26.59 -2.41 9.75
C ALA A 93 26.28 -3.86 10.18
N ALA A 94 25.52 -4.60 9.37
CA ALA A 94 25.22 -6.01 9.63
C ALA A 94 26.49 -6.87 9.62
N ALA A 95 27.39 -6.66 8.65
CA ALA A 95 28.65 -7.40 8.54
C ALA A 95 29.66 -7.06 9.65
N GLY A 96 29.72 -5.79 10.09
CA GLY A 96 30.57 -5.36 11.20
C GLY A 96 30.17 -6.03 12.52
N LEU A 97 28.87 -6.08 12.80
CA LEU A 97 28.34 -6.79 13.96
C LEU A 97 28.63 -8.31 13.89
N ALA A 98 28.58 -8.90 12.69
CA ALA A 98 28.91 -10.32 12.50
C ALA A 98 30.40 -10.61 12.78
N ALA A 99 31.30 -9.72 12.37
CA ALA A 99 32.74 -9.87 12.62
C ALA A 99 33.10 -9.74 14.12
N ASP A 100 32.32 -8.98 14.88
CA ASP A 100 32.52 -8.86 16.33
C ASP A 100 31.92 -10.07 17.08
N ASP A 101 30.83 -10.67 16.58
CA ASP A 101 30.26 -11.92 17.08
C ASP A 101 31.22 -13.12 16.91
N ASP A 102 31.98 -13.18 15.81
CA ASP A 102 32.96 -14.25 15.55
C ASP A 102 34.20 -14.14 16.45
N LYS A 103 34.63 -12.92 16.80
CA LYS A 103 35.73 -12.69 17.77
C LYS A 103 35.37 -13.10 19.20
N LEU A 104 34.09 -13.12 19.54
CA LEU A 104 33.57 -13.55 20.85
C LEU A 104 33.41 -15.08 20.95
N GLN A 105 33.53 -15.83 19.84
CA GLN A 105 33.30 -17.27 19.78
C GLN A 105 34.59 -18.11 19.72
N THR A 106 35.76 -17.49 19.60
CA THR A 106 37.04 -18.19 19.72
C THR A 106 37.38 -18.39 21.22
N PRO A 107 37.56 -19.63 21.72
CA PRO A 107 38.06 -19.81 23.08
C PRO A 107 39.50 -19.26 23.17
N PRO A 108 39.89 -18.62 24.29
CA PRO A 108 41.29 -18.23 24.46
C PRO A 108 42.18 -19.48 24.36
N PRO A 109 43.36 -19.39 23.73
CA PRO A 109 44.22 -20.56 23.57
C PRO A 109 44.61 -21.12 24.94
N SER A 110 44.20 -22.35 25.22
CA SER A 110 44.66 -23.11 26.37
C SER A 110 46.09 -23.57 26.12
N ASN A 111 47.05 -23.02 26.87
CA ASN A 111 48.28 -23.71 27.31
C ASN A 111 48.97 -22.89 28.41
N GLY A 112 49.11 -23.48 29.61
CA GLY A 112 49.95 -23.01 30.73
C GLY A 112 51.45 -23.38 30.54
N PRO A 113 52.33 -23.38 31.60
CA PRO A 113 52.02 -23.64 33.01
C PRO A 113 52.69 -22.71 34.08
N SER A 114 52.13 -22.81 35.29
CA SER A 114 52.69 -22.62 36.65
C SER A 114 53.96 -21.78 36.90
N ALA A 115 53.82 -20.74 37.75
CA ALA A 115 54.76 -20.50 38.84
C ALA A 115 54.02 -19.87 40.05
N SER A 116 54.10 -20.60 41.16
CA SER A 116 53.71 -20.27 42.53
C SER A 116 54.41 -19.03 43.09
N PHE A 117 53.72 -18.21 43.89
CA PHE A 117 54.05 -17.85 45.29
C PHE A 117 53.07 -16.79 45.84
N CYS A 118 52.44 -17.09 46.99
CA CYS A 118 51.57 -16.25 47.84
C CYS A 118 52.42 -15.51 48.93
N PRO A 119 51.86 -14.84 49.99
CA PRO A 119 50.64 -14.02 50.21
C PRO A 119 50.93 -12.70 51.02
N LEU A 120 49.87 -12.06 51.58
CA LEU A 120 49.79 -11.02 52.65
C LEU A 120 49.73 -9.55 52.13
N SER A 121 48.84 -8.63 52.57
CA SER A 121 47.98 -8.54 53.76
C SER A 121 46.83 -7.54 53.55
N ASN A 122 45.68 -7.85 54.17
CA ASN A 122 44.67 -7.00 54.81
C ASN A 122 44.68 -5.46 54.60
N ARG A 123 43.53 -4.91 54.20
CA ARG A 123 42.73 -4.05 55.11
C ARG A 123 41.26 -3.89 54.66
N LEU A 124 40.39 -4.12 55.65
CA LEU A 124 38.95 -3.83 55.75
C LEU A 124 38.67 -2.36 55.37
N SER A 125 37.52 -1.98 54.80
CA SER A 125 36.22 -1.98 55.50
C SER A 125 35.00 -1.77 54.58
N ASN A 126 33.93 -2.46 54.97
CA ASN A 126 32.52 -2.38 54.54
C ASN A 126 31.97 -0.95 54.28
N SER A 127 31.10 -0.84 53.27
CA SER A 127 29.70 -0.52 53.53
C SER A 127 28.78 -1.05 52.43
N SER A 128 27.69 -1.63 52.92
CA SER A 128 26.62 -2.35 52.24
C SER A 128 25.74 -1.45 51.38
N SER A 129 25.43 -1.91 50.16
CA SER A 129 24.10 -1.75 49.60
C SER A 129 23.68 -3.03 48.90
N THR A 130 22.72 -3.70 49.51
CA THR A 130 21.89 -4.74 48.93
C THR A 130 21.12 -4.18 47.74
N THR A 131 21.49 -4.58 46.54
CA THR A 131 20.56 -4.70 45.43
C THR A 131 20.51 -6.16 45.03
N THR A 132 19.33 -6.73 45.28
CA THR A 132 18.90 -8.04 44.82
C THR A 132 19.18 -8.18 43.33
N SER A 133 20.07 -9.11 43.03
CA SER A 133 20.35 -9.66 41.71
C SER A 133 19.08 -10.29 41.15
N SER A 134 18.29 -9.51 40.43
CA SER A 134 17.42 -10.05 39.40
C SER A 134 18.31 -10.45 38.24
N SER A 135 18.40 -11.76 38.05
CA SER A 135 18.95 -12.44 36.89
C SER A 135 18.27 -11.93 35.60
N SER A 136 18.80 -10.84 35.04
CA SER A 136 18.55 -10.47 33.64
C SER A 136 19.39 -11.40 32.76
N SER A 137 18.72 -12.42 32.28
CA SER A 137 19.16 -13.36 31.25
C SER A 137 19.99 -12.68 30.15
N SER A 138 21.20 -13.18 29.99
CA SER A 138 22.14 -12.95 28.89
C SER A 138 21.59 -13.43 27.53
N SER A 139 20.65 -12.69 26.94
CA SER A 139 20.32 -12.82 25.51
C SER A 139 21.23 -11.90 24.69
N SER A 140 22.52 -12.25 24.56
CA SER A 140 23.15 -12.84 23.37
C SER A 140 23.35 -11.84 22.20
N PRO A 141 24.60 -11.45 21.88
CA PRO A 141 24.93 -10.48 20.82
C PRO A 141 24.51 -10.93 19.42
N ARG A 142 24.30 -12.24 19.20
CA ARG A 142 23.70 -12.85 18.01
C ARG A 142 22.30 -12.36 17.65
N THR A 143 21.52 -11.88 18.62
CA THR A 143 20.20 -11.30 18.33
C THR A 143 20.32 -9.94 17.65
N SER A 144 21.41 -9.21 17.89
CA SER A 144 21.68 -7.91 17.29
C SER A 144 22.05 -8.03 15.81
N THR A 145 22.89 -9.00 15.45
CA THR A 145 23.29 -9.30 14.06
C THR A 145 22.10 -9.76 13.23
N ASP A 146 21.34 -10.73 13.73
CA ASP A 146 20.16 -11.25 13.03
C ASP A 146 19.07 -10.17 12.84
N SER A 147 18.91 -9.26 13.80
CA SER A 147 18.02 -8.11 13.66
C SER A 147 18.51 -7.12 12.59
N ALA A 148 19.83 -6.88 12.50
CA ALA A 148 20.43 -6.00 11.50
C ALA A 148 20.21 -6.57 10.09
N TYR A 149 20.48 -7.87 9.88
CA TYR A 149 20.22 -8.55 8.62
C TYR A 149 18.72 -8.53 8.25
N LEU A 150 17.82 -8.68 9.22
CA LEU A 150 16.38 -8.55 8.98
C LEU A 150 16.00 -7.12 8.53
N THR A 151 16.55 -6.08 9.16
CA THR A 151 16.28 -4.70 8.74
C THR A 151 16.83 -4.40 7.36
N TYR A 152 18.01 -4.95 7.04
CA TYR A 152 18.62 -4.86 5.72
C TYR A 152 17.74 -5.52 4.65
N ALA A 153 17.30 -6.75 4.88
CA ALA A 153 16.40 -7.47 3.96
C ALA A 153 15.06 -6.74 3.77
N LYS A 154 14.45 -6.23 4.85
CA LYS A 154 13.23 -5.38 4.79
C LYS A 154 13.44 -4.12 3.95
N TYR A 155 14.61 -3.49 4.07
CA TYR A 155 14.93 -2.28 3.32
C TYR A 155 15.04 -2.56 1.82
N ILE A 156 15.69 -3.67 1.42
CA ILE A 156 15.74 -4.11 0.02
C ILE A 156 14.33 -4.30 -0.53
N LEU A 157 13.50 -5.10 0.14
CA LEU A 157 12.15 -5.41 -0.32
C LEU A 157 11.26 -4.16 -0.47
N SER A 158 11.32 -3.25 0.49
CA SER A 158 10.52 -2.00 0.45
C SER A 158 10.96 -1.02 -0.65
N HIS A 159 12.22 -1.07 -1.07
CA HIS A 159 12.79 -0.15 -2.06
C HIS A 159 13.09 -0.82 -3.42
N ALA A 160 12.69 -2.08 -3.62
CA ALA A 160 12.95 -2.84 -4.83
C ALA A 160 12.49 -2.14 -6.12
N HIS A 161 11.37 -1.41 -6.07
CA HIS A 161 10.84 -0.63 -7.20
C HIS A 161 11.73 0.56 -7.61
N ARG A 162 12.66 0.98 -6.75
CA ARG A 162 13.62 2.07 -7.02
C ARG A 162 14.98 1.56 -7.46
N LEU A 163 15.21 0.25 -7.38
CA LEU A 163 16.44 -0.41 -7.79
C LEU A 163 16.26 -0.83 -9.26
N GLU A 164 16.82 -0.04 -10.18
CA GLU A 164 16.71 -0.32 -11.62
C GLU A 164 17.78 -1.32 -12.10
N PHE A 165 18.97 -1.30 -11.50
CA PHE A 165 20.12 -2.16 -11.86
C PHE A 165 20.36 -3.25 -10.83
N ASP A 166 20.80 -4.43 -11.29
CA ASP A 166 21.14 -5.61 -10.47
C ASP A 166 20.06 -5.98 -9.44
N ARG A 167 18.82 -5.55 -9.67
CA ARG A 167 17.69 -5.71 -8.76
C ARG A 167 17.51 -7.17 -8.36
N HIS A 168 17.72 -8.06 -9.33
CA HIS A 168 17.62 -9.50 -9.15
C HIS A 168 18.65 -10.02 -8.15
N ILE A 169 19.90 -9.52 -8.18
CA ILE A 169 20.96 -9.90 -7.23
C ILE A 169 20.59 -9.46 -5.81
N TRP A 170 20.15 -8.21 -5.64
CA TRP A 170 19.74 -7.70 -4.32
C TRP A 170 18.52 -8.45 -3.76
N LEU A 171 17.55 -8.78 -4.62
CA LEU A 171 16.38 -9.55 -4.22
C LEU A 171 16.75 -10.99 -3.85
N GLN A 172 17.64 -11.65 -4.60
CA GLN A 172 18.18 -12.97 -4.26
C GLN A 172 18.89 -12.93 -2.90
N GLU A 173 19.76 -11.95 -2.68
CA GLU A 173 20.45 -11.75 -1.40
C GLU A 173 19.45 -11.59 -0.25
N ALA A 174 18.39 -10.78 -0.43
CA ALA A 174 17.35 -10.62 0.58
C ALA A 174 16.59 -11.94 0.86
N ILE A 175 16.28 -12.72 -0.19
CA ILE A 175 15.59 -14.01 -0.07
C ILE A 175 16.46 -15.00 0.71
N ASP A 176 17.75 -15.10 0.40
CA ASP A 176 18.68 -16.02 1.06
C ASP A 176 18.87 -15.66 2.53
N ILE A 177 19.02 -14.37 2.84
CA ILE A 177 19.06 -13.86 4.21
C ILE A 177 17.78 -14.26 4.96
N LEU A 178 16.60 -14.00 4.37
CA LEU A 178 15.32 -14.31 5.01
C LEU A 178 15.12 -15.82 5.20
N LYS A 179 15.53 -16.65 4.23
CA LYS A 179 15.48 -18.11 4.34
C LYS A 179 16.36 -18.59 5.49
N HIS A 180 17.58 -18.07 5.60
CA HIS A 180 18.49 -18.38 6.69
C HIS A 180 17.91 -17.93 8.06
N LEU A 181 17.41 -16.71 8.18
CA LEU A 181 16.80 -16.20 9.41
C LEU A 181 15.51 -16.96 9.79
N ALA A 182 14.72 -17.40 8.81
CA ALA A 182 13.54 -18.22 9.03
C ALA A 182 13.92 -19.62 9.56
N SER A 183 15.05 -20.19 9.09
CA SER A 183 15.60 -21.44 9.61
C SER A 183 16.07 -21.33 11.08
N LYS A 184 16.52 -20.14 11.50
CA LYS A 184 16.81 -19.79 12.90
C LYS A 184 15.57 -19.53 13.77
N HIS A 185 14.37 -19.75 13.23
CA HIS A 185 13.09 -19.55 13.93
C HIS A 185 12.78 -18.11 14.34
N ILE A 186 13.33 -17.11 13.65
CA ILE A 186 13.00 -15.70 13.91
C ILE A 186 11.60 -15.42 13.34
N PRO A 187 10.60 -15.05 14.18
CA PRO A 187 9.21 -15.03 13.76
C PRO A 187 8.93 -13.95 12.70
N ALA A 188 9.59 -12.79 12.81
CA ALA A 188 9.45 -11.72 11.83
C ALA A 188 10.05 -12.08 10.46
N ALA A 189 11.13 -12.87 10.43
CA ALA A 189 11.70 -13.38 9.20
C ALA A 189 10.82 -14.48 8.58
N GLN A 190 10.23 -15.35 9.40
CA GLN A 190 9.28 -16.38 8.95
C GLN A 190 8.06 -15.76 8.27
N ALA A 191 7.48 -14.70 8.85
CA ALA A 191 6.34 -13.99 8.26
C ALA A 191 6.70 -13.36 6.90
N LEU A 192 7.83 -12.66 6.81
CA LEU A 192 8.27 -12.03 5.56
C LEU A 192 8.67 -13.03 4.49
N TYR A 193 9.34 -14.13 4.87
CA TYR A 193 9.68 -15.18 3.92
C TYR A 193 8.42 -15.87 3.41
N ALA A 194 7.41 -16.06 4.26
CA ALA A 194 6.10 -16.55 3.85
C ALA A 194 5.40 -15.59 2.88
N ASP A 195 5.47 -14.27 3.10
CA ASP A 195 4.94 -13.27 2.14
C ASP A 195 5.58 -13.41 0.76
N LEU A 196 6.89 -13.67 0.70
CA LEU A 196 7.59 -13.90 -0.57
C LEU A 196 7.15 -15.19 -1.25
N LEU A 197 6.90 -16.26 -0.48
CA LEU A 197 6.42 -17.54 -1.01
C LEU A 197 4.98 -17.45 -1.57
N THR A 198 4.11 -16.60 -0.98
CA THR A 198 2.73 -16.43 -1.47
C THR A 198 2.65 -15.43 -2.61
N ASP A 199 3.19 -14.23 -2.39
CA ASP A 199 2.95 -13.08 -3.26
C ASP A 199 4.01 -12.99 -4.38
N GLY A 200 5.22 -13.50 -4.10
CA GLY A 200 6.41 -13.34 -4.93
C GLY A 200 7.19 -12.07 -4.54
N PRO A 201 8.45 -11.92 -4.99
CA PRO A 201 9.24 -10.73 -4.72
C PRO A 201 8.61 -9.48 -5.38
N PRO A 202 8.66 -8.32 -4.70
CA PRO A 202 8.07 -7.09 -5.21
C PRO A 202 8.67 -6.70 -6.56
N SER A 203 7.83 -6.25 -7.50
CA SER A 203 8.18 -5.83 -8.88
C SER A 203 8.49 -6.96 -9.87
N CYS A 204 8.45 -8.23 -9.46
CA CYS A 204 8.49 -9.35 -10.39
C CYS A 204 7.05 -9.70 -10.79
N THR A 205 6.61 -9.27 -11.96
CA THR A 205 5.35 -9.76 -12.54
C THR A 205 5.51 -11.24 -12.86
N ASN A 206 4.46 -12.03 -12.64
CA ASN A 206 4.48 -13.48 -12.92
C ASN A 206 4.66 -13.80 -14.43
N ASP A 207 4.59 -12.76 -15.27
CA ASP A 207 4.53 -12.85 -16.73
C ASP A 207 5.89 -12.64 -17.41
N ASP A 208 6.99 -12.43 -16.67
CA ASP A 208 8.34 -12.31 -17.24
C ASP A 208 9.08 -13.65 -17.16
N PRO A 209 9.11 -14.46 -18.25
CA PRO A 209 9.81 -15.76 -18.30
C PRO A 209 11.34 -15.61 -18.21
N SER A 210 11.87 -14.40 -18.36
CA SER A 210 13.28 -14.06 -18.21
C SER A 210 13.69 -13.77 -16.76
N ASN A 211 12.78 -13.86 -15.79
CA ASN A 211 13.06 -13.53 -14.40
C ASN A 211 13.57 -14.77 -13.64
N PRO A 212 14.87 -14.86 -13.31
CA PRO A 212 15.46 -16.03 -12.66
C PRO A 212 15.05 -16.17 -11.18
N LEU A 213 14.29 -15.22 -10.64
CA LEU A 213 13.76 -15.18 -9.28
C LEU A 213 12.48 -16.02 -9.10
N LEU A 214 12.41 -17.18 -9.75
CA LEU A 214 11.32 -18.14 -9.56
C LEU A 214 11.48 -18.82 -8.19
N LEU A 215 11.27 -18.06 -7.12
CA LEU A 215 10.81 -18.64 -5.88
C LEU A 215 9.47 -19.30 -6.21
N GLN A 216 9.47 -20.62 -6.34
CA GLN A 216 8.26 -21.37 -6.63
C GLN A 216 7.23 -21.04 -5.56
N ARG A 217 6.04 -20.64 -5.99
CA ARG A 217 4.94 -20.34 -5.08
C ARG A 217 4.59 -21.59 -4.30
N ASP A 218 4.83 -21.55 -2.99
CA ASP A 218 4.53 -22.64 -2.06
C ASP A 218 3.60 -22.12 -0.96
N ASN A 219 2.29 -22.27 -1.21
CA ASN A 219 1.25 -21.86 -0.25
C ASN A 219 1.30 -22.70 1.03
N GLU A 220 1.67 -23.99 0.95
CA GLU A 220 1.70 -24.89 2.10
C GLU A 220 2.91 -24.61 2.99
N GLY A 221 4.08 -24.41 2.39
CA GLY A 221 5.29 -23.91 3.06
C GLY A 221 5.05 -22.56 3.73
N ALA A 222 4.46 -21.60 3.00
CA ALA A 222 4.12 -20.29 3.55
C ALA A 222 3.16 -20.42 4.75
N PHE A 223 2.12 -21.24 4.64
CA PHE A 223 1.17 -21.44 5.74
C PHE A 223 1.80 -22.02 6.99
N ARG A 224 2.72 -22.99 6.86
CA ARG A 224 3.48 -23.52 8.00
C ARG A 224 4.30 -22.44 8.68
N LEU A 225 4.92 -21.55 7.92
CA LEU A 225 5.71 -20.43 8.46
C LEU A 225 4.81 -19.39 9.13
N TYR A 226 3.69 -19.01 8.53
CA TYR A 226 2.75 -18.09 9.17
C TYR A 226 2.17 -18.64 10.46
N ARG A 227 1.86 -19.95 10.55
CA ARG A 227 1.40 -20.56 11.81
C ARG A 227 2.45 -20.47 12.92
N LYS A 228 3.73 -20.68 12.59
CA LYS A 228 4.83 -20.53 13.56
C LYS A 228 4.98 -19.07 14.00
N ALA A 229 4.96 -18.13 13.06
CA ALA A 229 5.03 -16.70 13.37
C ALA A 229 3.80 -16.20 14.16
N ALA A 230 2.62 -16.72 13.86
CA ALA A 230 1.38 -16.43 14.60
C ALA A 230 1.44 -16.97 16.03
N ALA A 231 1.99 -18.18 16.23
CA ALA A 231 2.21 -18.74 17.57
C ALA A 231 3.21 -17.90 18.38
N ALA A 232 4.16 -17.25 17.72
CA ALA A 232 5.09 -16.30 18.32
C ALA A 232 4.47 -14.90 18.56
N GLY A 233 3.18 -14.70 18.27
CA GLY A 233 2.45 -13.46 18.57
C GLY A 233 2.51 -12.39 17.46
N ILE A 234 2.90 -12.73 16.23
CA ILE A 234 2.85 -11.77 15.12
C ILE A 234 1.42 -11.70 14.55
N PRO A 235 0.71 -10.56 14.69
CA PRO A 235 -0.68 -10.45 14.26
C PRO A 235 -0.87 -10.54 12.75
N ASP A 236 0.03 -9.93 11.97
CA ASP A 236 -0.04 -9.95 10.50
C ASP A 236 0.05 -11.38 9.95
N ALA A 237 0.90 -12.22 10.55
CA ALA A 237 1.04 -13.62 10.19
C ALA A 237 -0.21 -14.43 10.53
N ALA A 238 -0.83 -14.17 11.70
CA ALA A 238 -2.09 -14.80 12.08
C ALA A 238 -3.23 -14.42 11.12
N TYR A 239 -3.31 -13.15 10.72
CA TYR A 239 -4.28 -12.69 9.73
C TYR A 239 -4.06 -13.35 8.35
N ARG A 240 -2.83 -13.35 7.83
CA ARG A 240 -2.50 -13.97 6.54
C ARG A 240 -2.75 -15.48 6.54
N ALA A 241 -2.41 -16.18 7.62
CA ALA A 241 -2.73 -17.60 7.78
C ALA A 241 -4.25 -17.84 7.74
N ALA A 242 -5.04 -16.99 8.40
CA ALA A 242 -6.50 -17.09 8.34
C ALA A 242 -7.04 -16.87 6.92
N MET A 243 -6.52 -15.87 6.20
CA MET A 243 -6.93 -15.59 4.82
C MET A 243 -6.62 -16.75 3.88
N MET A 244 -5.47 -17.41 4.02
CA MET A 244 -5.15 -18.57 3.18
C MET A 244 -6.10 -19.74 3.37
N ILE A 245 -6.63 -19.94 4.58
CA ILE A 245 -7.67 -20.94 4.85
C ILE A 245 -9.00 -20.53 4.20
N ARG A 246 -9.41 -19.26 4.35
CA ARG A 246 -10.68 -18.74 3.79
C ARG A 246 -10.70 -18.76 2.28
N ASP A 247 -9.60 -18.34 1.65
CA ASP A 247 -9.40 -18.30 0.21
C ASP A 247 -9.23 -19.70 -0.40
N ARG A 248 -9.15 -20.76 0.42
CA ARG A 248 -8.85 -22.14 0.01
C ARG A 248 -7.53 -22.27 -0.76
N ARG A 249 -6.53 -21.45 -0.40
CA ARG A 249 -5.17 -21.51 -0.97
C ARG A 249 -4.36 -22.71 -0.46
N VAL A 250 -4.82 -23.33 0.62
CA VAL A 250 -4.21 -24.49 1.27
C VAL A 250 -5.28 -25.58 1.42
N PRO A 251 -4.96 -26.85 1.14
CA PRO A 251 -5.87 -27.96 1.41
C PRO A 251 -6.08 -28.09 2.92
N TRP A 252 -7.30 -27.82 3.38
CA TRP A 252 -7.69 -27.96 4.78
C TRP A 252 -8.84 -28.96 4.89
N GLY A 253 -8.63 -30.05 5.62
CA GLY A 253 -9.60 -31.14 5.75
C GLY A 253 -10.72 -30.89 6.78
N GLY A 254 -10.59 -29.87 7.64
CA GLY A 254 -11.58 -29.53 8.66
C GLY A 254 -12.45 -28.33 8.30
N ASP A 255 -13.19 -27.82 9.29
CA ASP A 255 -13.98 -26.61 9.14
C ASP A 255 -13.10 -25.38 8.94
N THR A 256 -13.05 -24.85 7.72
CA THR A 256 -12.23 -23.69 7.35
C THR A 256 -12.60 -22.44 8.16
N LYS A 257 -13.90 -22.25 8.42
CA LYS A 257 -14.41 -21.07 9.12
C LYS A 257 -13.98 -21.04 10.59
N THR A 258 -14.07 -22.16 11.30
CA THR A 258 -13.79 -22.18 12.75
C THR A 258 -12.31 -21.93 13.03
N GLU A 259 -11.42 -22.53 12.24
CA GLU A 259 -9.97 -22.36 12.37
C GLU A 259 -9.52 -20.97 11.92
N SER A 260 -10.07 -20.46 10.82
CA SER A 260 -9.86 -19.06 10.42
C SER A 260 -10.29 -18.10 11.52
N ASP A 261 -11.48 -18.30 12.12
CA ASP A 261 -11.99 -17.41 13.17
C ASP A 261 -11.12 -17.45 14.43
N LYS A 262 -10.53 -18.59 14.78
CA LYS A 262 -9.56 -18.69 15.89
C LYS A 262 -8.33 -17.82 15.64
N LEU A 263 -7.74 -17.90 14.44
CA LEU A 263 -6.57 -17.12 14.06
C LEU A 263 -6.89 -15.63 13.95
N LEU A 264 -8.04 -15.27 13.38
CA LEU A 264 -8.51 -13.88 13.32
C LEU A 264 -8.73 -13.30 14.71
N ARG A 265 -9.31 -14.07 15.63
CA ARG A 265 -9.48 -13.63 17.03
C ARG A 265 -8.13 -13.45 17.73
N ALA A 266 -7.13 -14.26 17.42
CA ALA A 266 -5.78 -14.06 17.95
C ALA A 266 -5.18 -12.74 17.45
N ALA A 267 -5.28 -12.44 16.15
CA ALA A 267 -4.85 -11.16 15.59
C ALA A 267 -5.67 -9.96 16.11
N ALA A 268 -6.97 -10.15 16.34
CA ALA A 268 -7.87 -9.13 16.87
C ALA A 268 -7.56 -8.75 18.32
N LYS A 269 -7.05 -9.68 19.14
CA LYS A 269 -6.57 -9.37 20.51
C LYS A 269 -5.44 -8.34 20.48
N GLU A 270 -4.56 -8.43 19.49
CA GLU A 270 -3.48 -7.46 19.22
C GLU A 270 -3.96 -6.24 18.41
N LYS A 271 -5.27 -6.04 18.28
CA LYS A 271 -5.90 -4.91 17.57
C LYS A 271 -5.51 -4.78 16.09
N HIS A 272 -5.24 -5.90 15.41
CA HIS A 272 -4.92 -5.88 13.99
C HIS A 272 -6.10 -5.37 13.13
N PRO A 273 -5.94 -4.30 12.34
CA PRO A 273 -7.06 -3.60 11.69
C PRO A 273 -7.82 -4.48 10.70
N ALA A 274 -7.12 -5.18 9.81
CA ALA A 274 -7.79 -6.03 8.81
C ALA A 274 -8.42 -7.29 9.42
N ALA A 275 -7.89 -7.80 10.54
CA ALA A 275 -8.49 -8.96 11.20
C ALA A 275 -9.80 -8.57 11.89
N LEU A 276 -9.80 -7.43 12.59
CA LEU A 276 -10.99 -6.84 13.18
C LEU A 276 -12.05 -6.53 12.13
N GLN A 277 -11.65 -6.00 10.97
CA GLN A 277 -12.56 -5.71 9.87
C GLN A 277 -13.21 -6.98 9.30
N VAL A 278 -12.45 -8.05 9.05
CA VAL A 278 -13.04 -9.31 8.55
C VAL A 278 -14.02 -9.89 9.55
N LEU A 279 -13.68 -9.89 10.84
CA LEU A 279 -14.58 -10.33 11.90
C LEU A 279 -15.84 -9.44 11.98
N ALA A 280 -15.68 -8.13 11.82
CA ALA A 280 -16.79 -7.20 11.76
C ALA A 280 -17.71 -7.51 10.57
N GLN A 281 -17.15 -7.72 9.38
CA GLN A 281 -17.90 -8.03 8.16
C GLN A 281 -18.68 -9.35 8.30
N ASP A 282 -18.09 -10.38 8.92
CA ASP A 282 -18.74 -11.67 9.17
C ASP A 282 -19.93 -11.57 10.15
N LEU A 283 -19.96 -10.55 11.01
CA LEU A 283 -21.05 -10.26 11.96
C LEU A 283 -22.08 -9.27 11.40
N LEU A 284 -21.64 -8.30 10.60
CA LEU A 284 -22.48 -7.24 10.02
C LEU A 284 -23.21 -7.70 8.76
N THR A 285 -22.75 -8.77 8.10
CA THR A 285 -23.45 -9.35 6.96
C THR A 285 -24.81 -9.90 7.41
N PRO A 286 -25.94 -9.41 6.85
CA PRO A 286 -27.27 -9.82 7.29
C PRO A 286 -27.47 -11.29 6.95
N ARG A 287 -27.41 -12.14 7.98
CA ARG A 287 -27.81 -13.54 7.91
C ARG A 287 -29.25 -13.64 8.36
N ARG A 288 -29.95 -14.70 7.96
CA ARG A 288 -31.34 -15.00 8.37
C ARG A 288 -31.58 -14.98 9.90
N LYS A 289 -30.52 -14.98 10.72
CA LYS A 289 -30.52 -14.84 12.18
C LYS A 289 -29.40 -13.92 12.70
N SER A 290 -29.19 -12.73 12.13
CA SER A 290 -28.29 -11.74 12.76
C SER A 290 -28.95 -11.22 14.04
N SER A 291 -28.36 -11.50 15.20
CA SER A 291 -28.83 -10.91 16.46
C SER A 291 -28.41 -9.45 16.55
N LYS A 292 -29.23 -8.60 17.17
CA LYS A 292 -28.86 -7.22 17.49
C LYS A 292 -27.51 -7.14 18.22
N ALA A 293 -27.26 -8.09 19.13
CA ALA A 293 -25.99 -8.18 19.85
C ALA A 293 -24.79 -8.52 18.95
N ASP A 294 -25.01 -9.23 17.84
CA ASP A 294 -23.96 -9.54 16.87
C ASP A 294 -23.60 -8.30 16.06
N LEU A 295 -24.60 -7.53 15.65
CA LEU A 295 -24.41 -6.26 14.95
C LEU A 295 -23.69 -5.23 15.82
N GLU A 296 -24.06 -5.11 17.10
CA GLU A 296 -23.33 -4.24 18.04
C GLU A 296 -21.87 -4.64 18.18
N ARG A 297 -21.58 -5.95 18.25
CA ARG A 297 -20.21 -6.46 18.32
C ARG A 297 -19.45 -6.19 17.03
N GLY A 298 -20.08 -6.43 15.87
CA GLY A 298 -19.50 -6.15 14.57
C GLY A 298 -19.13 -4.68 14.40
N LEU A 299 -20.03 -3.77 14.80
CA LEU A 299 -19.77 -2.34 14.75
C LEU A 299 -18.62 -1.93 15.68
N ARG A 300 -18.54 -2.48 16.89
CA ARG A 300 -17.43 -2.22 17.82
C ARG A 300 -16.09 -2.64 17.22
N PHE A 301 -16.01 -3.84 16.65
CA PHE A 301 -14.78 -4.29 15.97
C PHE A 301 -14.40 -3.39 14.80
N LEU A 302 -15.38 -2.90 14.03
CA LEU A 302 -15.09 -2.01 12.91
C LEU A 302 -14.59 -0.63 13.38
N VAL A 303 -15.16 -0.11 14.47
CA VAL A 303 -14.67 1.13 15.10
C VAL A 303 -13.25 0.93 15.61
N ASP A 304 -12.96 -0.15 16.31
CA ASP A 304 -11.60 -0.47 16.79
C ASP A 304 -10.62 -0.64 15.62
N ALA A 305 -11.07 -1.25 14.51
CA ALA A 305 -10.28 -1.41 13.29
C ALA A 305 -9.96 -0.05 12.65
N ALA A 306 -10.94 0.85 12.58
CA ALA A 306 -10.77 2.20 12.05
C ALA A 306 -9.77 3.02 12.86
N HIS A 307 -9.78 2.90 14.20
CA HIS A 307 -8.80 3.58 15.06
C HIS A 307 -7.36 3.11 14.83
N ASN A 308 -7.18 1.82 14.49
CA ASN A 308 -5.87 1.23 14.22
C ASN A 308 -5.54 1.11 12.73
N ALA A 309 -6.26 1.84 11.87
CA ALA A 309 -6.05 1.78 10.43
C ALA A 309 -4.65 2.26 10.04
N THR A 310 -4.05 1.58 9.07
CA THR A 310 -2.71 1.91 8.54
C THR A 310 -2.80 2.10 7.03
N LYS A 311 -1.74 2.65 6.41
CA LYS A 311 -1.67 2.76 4.94
C LYS A 311 -1.75 1.39 4.23
N GLN A 312 -1.37 0.31 4.91
CA GLN A 312 -1.50 -1.05 4.38
C GLN A 312 -2.94 -1.57 4.46
N TYR A 313 -3.66 -1.17 5.52
CA TYR A 313 -5.03 -1.60 5.78
C TYR A 313 -5.98 -0.40 5.99
N PRO A 314 -6.27 0.38 4.93
CA PRO A 314 -7.16 1.54 5.03
C PRO A 314 -8.65 1.17 4.85
N GLN A 315 -8.96 -0.08 4.48
CA GLN A 315 -10.33 -0.52 4.21
C GLN A 315 -11.31 -0.32 5.39
N PRO A 316 -10.93 -0.49 6.68
CA PRO A 316 -11.88 -0.34 7.79
C PRO A 316 -12.51 1.06 7.87
N LEU A 317 -11.75 2.11 7.54
CA LEU A 317 -12.24 3.50 7.53
C LEU A 317 -13.36 3.69 6.50
N HIS A 318 -13.16 3.10 5.31
CA HIS A 318 -14.16 3.15 4.24
C HIS A 318 -15.42 2.39 4.60
N ASP A 319 -15.27 1.17 5.12
CA ASP A 319 -16.42 0.35 5.50
C ASP A 319 -17.24 1.00 6.61
N LEU A 320 -16.57 1.61 7.60
CA LEU A 320 -17.25 2.37 8.66
C LEU A 320 -17.98 3.59 8.10
N ALA A 321 -17.36 4.31 7.17
CA ALA A 321 -18.00 5.44 6.51
C ALA A 321 -19.27 5.03 5.75
N LEU A 322 -19.24 3.90 5.03
CA LEU A 322 -20.43 3.38 4.34
C LEU A 322 -21.56 3.01 5.31
N ILE A 323 -21.23 2.58 6.52
CA ILE A 323 -22.22 2.28 7.57
C ILE A 323 -22.81 3.57 8.12
N TYR A 324 -22.00 4.59 8.40
CA TYR A 324 -22.51 5.89 8.88
C TYR A 324 -23.32 6.63 7.82
N ASP A 325 -22.96 6.52 6.55
CA ASP A 325 -23.71 7.12 5.43
C ASP A 325 -25.11 6.48 5.28
N ARG A 326 -25.22 5.16 5.46
CA ARG A 326 -26.49 4.43 5.37
C ARG A 326 -27.32 4.47 6.65
N GLY A 327 -26.66 4.58 7.81
CA GLY A 327 -27.25 4.28 9.10
C GLY A 327 -27.50 2.78 9.32
N VAL A 328 -27.75 2.39 10.57
CA VAL A 328 -28.11 1.01 10.92
C VAL A 328 -29.44 1.03 11.67
N PRO A 329 -30.57 0.82 10.97
CA PRO A 329 -31.90 0.95 11.58
C PRO A 329 -32.11 -0.06 12.72
N GLU A 330 -31.56 -1.28 12.61
CA GLU A 330 -31.65 -2.32 13.64
C GLU A 330 -31.00 -1.93 14.99
N LEU A 331 -30.03 -1.01 14.94
CA LEU A 331 -29.35 -0.46 16.10
C LEU A 331 -29.88 0.93 16.49
N ALA A 332 -30.88 1.45 15.78
CA ALA A 332 -31.37 2.82 15.89
C ALA A 332 -30.26 3.87 15.67
N ILE A 333 -29.26 3.55 14.85
CA ILE A 333 -28.19 4.48 14.47
C ILE A 333 -28.65 5.22 13.22
N GLN A 334 -28.86 6.52 13.36
CA GLN A 334 -29.24 7.39 12.26
C GLN A 334 -28.05 7.62 11.31
N PRO A 335 -28.32 7.87 10.02
CA PRO A 335 -27.27 8.24 9.09
C PRO A 335 -26.61 9.54 9.54
N ASP A 336 -25.27 9.53 9.57
CA ASP A 336 -24.43 10.69 9.88
C ASP A 336 -23.49 10.93 8.70
N PRO A 337 -23.93 11.75 7.73
CA PRO A 337 -23.17 11.98 6.52
C PRO A 337 -21.86 12.74 6.79
N ASP A 338 -21.78 13.55 7.85
CA ASP A 338 -20.61 14.38 8.14
C ASP A 338 -19.46 13.54 8.70
N SER A 339 -19.74 12.62 9.63
CA SER A 339 -18.72 11.69 10.11
C SER A 339 -18.28 10.72 9.01
N ALA A 340 -19.21 10.25 8.16
CA ALA A 340 -18.87 9.43 7.00
C ALA A 340 -17.90 10.15 6.04
N LEU A 341 -18.10 11.44 5.78
CA LEU A 341 -17.22 12.23 4.93
C LEU A 341 -15.81 12.32 5.51
N ASN A 342 -15.68 12.63 6.80
CA ASN A 342 -14.37 12.73 7.46
C ASN A 342 -13.60 11.39 7.39
N LEU A 343 -14.28 10.26 7.65
CA LEU A 343 -13.67 8.94 7.54
C LEU A 343 -13.23 8.60 6.11
N LEU A 344 -14.01 9.01 5.10
CA LEU A 344 -13.63 8.83 3.70
C LEU A 344 -12.41 9.68 3.31
N LEU A 345 -12.32 10.92 3.81
CA LEU A 345 -11.15 11.77 3.62
C LEU A 345 -9.89 11.13 4.23
N ASP A 346 -9.99 10.64 5.47
CA ASP A 346 -8.88 9.93 6.12
C ASP A 346 -8.45 8.70 5.32
N ALA A 347 -9.40 7.90 4.82
CA ALA A 347 -9.10 6.74 3.98
C ALA A 347 -8.46 7.14 2.63
N ALA A 348 -8.92 8.23 2.02
CA ALA A 348 -8.35 8.77 0.79
C ALA A 348 -6.92 9.29 1.01
N ASP A 349 -6.63 9.91 2.15
CA ASP A 349 -5.29 10.36 2.52
C ASP A 349 -4.33 9.19 2.75
N MET A 350 -4.85 8.06 3.23
CA MET A 350 -4.11 6.80 3.28
C MET A 350 -3.88 6.15 1.90
N GLY A 351 -4.48 6.69 0.83
CA GLY A 351 -4.30 6.20 -0.53
C GLY A 351 -5.33 5.15 -0.97
N TYR A 352 -6.47 5.03 -0.27
CA TYR A 352 -7.47 4.02 -0.61
C TYR A 352 -8.36 4.45 -1.78
N ALA A 353 -8.15 3.82 -2.94
CA ALA A 353 -8.84 4.19 -4.18
C ALA A 353 -10.38 4.05 -4.13
N PRO A 354 -10.97 3.03 -3.49
CA PRO A 354 -12.44 2.96 -3.32
C PRO A 354 -13.03 4.09 -2.47
N ALA A 355 -12.31 4.58 -1.44
CA ALA A 355 -12.76 5.75 -0.69
C ALA A 355 -12.73 7.02 -1.55
N MET A 356 -11.66 7.24 -2.30
CA MET A 356 -11.58 8.34 -3.28
C MET A 356 -12.70 8.28 -4.31
N HIS A 357 -13.07 7.08 -4.78
CA HIS A 357 -14.20 6.89 -5.68
C HIS A 357 -15.53 7.29 -5.03
N THR A 358 -15.77 6.86 -3.80
CA THR A 358 -17.00 7.22 -3.06
C THR A 358 -17.06 8.72 -2.76
N LEU A 359 -15.94 9.36 -2.41
CA LEU A 359 -15.86 10.83 -2.31
C LEU A 359 -16.22 11.49 -3.64
N GLY A 360 -15.65 11.04 -4.74
CA GLY A 360 -15.95 11.55 -6.07
C GLY A 360 -17.45 11.47 -6.41
N LYS A 361 -18.10 10.34 -6.10
CA LYS A 361 -19.56 10.20 -6.28
C LYS A 361 -20.37 11.13 -5.39
N ARG A 362 -19.91 11.36 -4.15
CA ARG A 362 -20.60 12.25 -3.22
C ARG A 362 -20.54 13.70 -3.70
N TYR A 363 -19.35 14.18 -4.06
CA TYR A 363 -19.21 15.52 -4.65
C TYR A 363 -20.00 15.69 -5.96
N ALA A 364 -20.13 14.63 -6.77
CA ALA A 364 -20.97 14.65 -7.98
C ALA A 364 -22.48 14.75 -7.66
N ALA A 365 -22.93 14.13 -6.57
CA ALA A 365 -24.31 14.25 -6.11
C ALA A 365 -24.57 15.67 -5.58
N ASP A 366 -23.64 16.19 -4.79
CA ASP A 366 -23.73 17.53 -4.21
C ASP A 366 -23.66 18.63 -5.28
N SER A 367 -22.90 18.45 -6.37
CA SER A 367 -22.86 19.39 -7.50
C SER A 367 -24.17 19.49 -8.27
N THR A 368 -24.99 18.43 -8.24
CA THR A 368 -26.32 18.42 -8.88
C THR A 368 -27.37 19.16 -8.04
N SER A 369 -27.10 19.38 -6.74
CA SER A 369 -27.95 20.23 -5.91
C SER A 369 -27.72 21.70 -6.26
N SER A 370 -28.79 22.47 -6.46
CA SER A 370 -28.75 23.91 -6.81
C SER A 370 -28.24 24.80 -5.67
N THR A 371 -27.11 24.43 -5.06
CA THR A 371 -26.45 25.16 -3.97
C THR A 371 -25.30 26.00 -4.53
N PRO A 372 -24.99 27.16 -3.93
CA PRO A 372 -24.00 28.10 -4.47
C PRO A 372 -22.54 27.60 -4.47
N HIS A 373 -22.27 26.37 -4.03
CA HIS A 373 -20.92 25.79 -3.91
C HIS A 373 -20.59 24.75 -5.01
N THR A 374 -21.43 24.66 -6.05
CA THR A 374 -21.31 23.64 -7.12
C THR A 374 -19.95 23.61 -7.82
N GLU A 375 -19.34 24.76 -8.12
CA GLU A 375 -18.06 24.82 -8.85
C GLU A 375 -16.90 24.17 -8.08
N ASN A 376 -16.84 24.43 -6.76
CA ASN A 376 -15.81 23.83 -5.90
C ASN A 376 -16.02 22.32 -5.76
N ASN A 377 -17.27 21.86 -5.75
CA ASN A 377 -17.62 20.44 -5.67
C ASN A 377 -17.23 19.69 -6.95
N GLU A 378 -17.44 20.28 -8.13
CA GLU A 378 -17.03 19.68 -9.41
C GLU A 378 -15.51 19.53 -9.52
N ALA A 379 -14.75 20.53 -9.07
CA ALA A 379 -13.30 20.45 -9.01
C ALA A 379 -12.82 19.33 -8.06
N GLN A 380 -13.45 19.20 -6.89
CA GLN A 380 -13.13 18.14 -5.92
C GLN A 380 -13.50 16.74 -6.45
N MET A 381 -14.65 16.60 -7.13
CA MET A 381 -15.04 15.37 -7.82
C MET A 381 -13.95 14.92 -8.80
N VAL A 382 -13.54 15.80 -9.71
CA VAL A 382 -12.50 15.49 -10.72
C VAL A 382 -11.19 15.14 -10.03
N HIS A 383 -10.81 15.86 -8.97
CA HIS A 383 -9.58 15.60 -8.21
C HIS A 383 -9.54 14.17 -7.63
N TYR A 384 -10.56 13.77 -6.86
CA TYR A 384 -10.58 12.45 -6.23
C TYR A 384 -10.75 11.32 -7.24
N LEU A 385 -11.58 11.49 -8.28
CA LEU A 385 -11.72 10.48 -9.33
C LEU A 385 -10.44 10.29 -10.13
N SER A 386 -9.72 11.38 -10.44
CA SER A 386 -8.42 11.31 -11.12
C SER A 386 -7.38 10.57 -10.29
N ARG A 387 -7.32 10.84 -8.98
CA ARG A 387 -6.41 10.17 -8.05
C ARG A 387 -6.73 8.67 -7.91
N ALA A 388 -8.00 8.31 -7.84
CA ALA A 388 -8.45 6.91 -7.84
C ALA A 388 -8.16 6.19 -9.16
N ALA A 389 -8.36 6.87 -10.30
CA ALA A 389 -8.07 6.32 -11.63
C ALA A 389 -6.56 6.08 -11.84
N ALA A 390 -5.71 6.94 -11.29
CA ALA A 390 -4.25 6.78 -11.29
C ALA A 390 -3.80 5.54 -10.49
N LEU A 391 -4.57 5.13 -9.49
CA LEU A 391 -4.38 3.87 -8.74
C LEU A 391 -5.05 2.66 -9.43
N ALA A 392 -5.36 2.78 -10.72
CA ALA A 392 -5.98 1.75 -11.54
C ALA A 392 -7.35 1.24 -11.02
N HIS A 393 -8.11 2.07 -10.29
CA HIS A 393 -9.42 1.68 -9.80
C HIS A 393 -10.47 1.67 -10.93
N PRO A 394 -11.01 0.51 -11.35
CA PRO A 394 -11.81 0.41 -12.58
C PRO A 394 -13.11 1.22 -12.56
N PRO A 395 -13.88 1.30 -11.45
CA PRO A 395 -15.05 2.18 -11.36
C PRO A 395 -14.71 3.66 -11.54
N SER A 396 -13.58 4.13 -11.00
CA SER A 396 -13.15 5.53 -11.14
C SER A 396 -12.61 5.84 -12.53
N GLN A 397 -11.86 4.91 -13.15
CA GLN A 397 -11.43 5.06 -14.55
C GLN A 397 -12.65 5.21 -15.47
N LEU A 398 -13.69 4.39 -15.25
CA LEU A 398 -14.94 4.52 -15.99
C LEU A 398 -15.66 5.85 -15.70
N ALA A 399 -15.77 6.25 -14.43
CA ALA A 399 -16.39 7.53 -14.07
C ALA A 399 -15.64 8.72 -14.72
N LEU A 400 -14.31 8.74 -14.65
CA LEU A 400 -13.47 9.77 -15.25
C LEU A 400 -13.58 9.76 -16.78
N SER A 401 -13.68 8.58 -17.42
CA SER A 401 -13.90 8.49 -18.86
C SER A 401 -15.19 9.20 -19.30
N LYS A 402 -16.27 9.10 -18.52
CA LYS A 402 -17.53 9.82 -18.78
C LYS A 402 -17.35 11.34 -18.61
N LEU A 403 -16.58 11.78 -17.63
CA LEU A 403 -16.28 13.21 -17.44
C LEU A 403 -15.45 13.78 -18.59
N TYR A 404 -14.51 13.02 -19.16
CA TYR A 404 -13.77 13.44 -20.36
C TYR A 404 -14.64 13.49 -21.61
N LEU A 405 -15.72 12.70 -21.70
CA LEU A 405 -16.66 12.77 -22.82
C LEU A 405 -17.50 14.04 -22.81
N THR A 406 -17.90 14.52 -21.63
CA THR A 406 -18.71 15.74 -21.47
C THR A 406 -17.85 16.99 -21.34
N GLY A 407 -16.66 16.88 -20.73
CA GLY A 407 -15.93 18.00 -20.17
C GLY A 407 -16.56 18.48 -18.85
N VAL A 408 -15.76 19.13 -18.00
CA VAL A 408 -16.20 19.79 -16.76
C VAL A 408 -15.51 21.15 -16.67
N PRO A 409 -16.16 22.24 -17.14
CA PRO A 409 -15.51 23.54 -17.24
C PRO A 409 -15.10 24.12 -15.88
N ALA A 410 -15.90 23.94 -14.82
CA ALA A 410 -15.56 24.42 -13.49
C ALA A 410 -14.30 23.77 -12.89
N ALA A 411 -13.97 22.55 -13.34
CA ALA A 411 -12.77 21.83 -12.96
C ALA A 411 -11.62 22.00 -13.97
N ASN A 412 -11.77 22.89 -14.97
CA ASN A 412 -10.85 23.02 -16.11
C ASN A 412 -10.53 21.71 -16.82
N LEU A 413 -11.51 20.79 -16.89
CA LEU A 413 -11.37 19.51 -17.57
C LEU A 413 -11.94 19.62 -18.99
N PRO A 414 -11.10 19.73 -20.03
CA PRO A 414 -11.59 19.83 -21.40
C PRO A 414 -12.20 18.50 -21.86
N ARG A 415 -13.12 18.60 -22.81
CA ARG A 415 -13.65 17.42 -23.50
C ARG A 415 -12.54 16.76 -24.32
N ASP A 416 -12.22 15.52 -23.99
CA ASP A 416 -11.22 14.72 -24.70
C ASP A 416 -11.73 13.27 -24.86
N PRO A 417 -12.35 12.93 -26.00
CA PRO A 417 -12.88 11.60 -26.21
C PRO A 417 -11.78 10.53 -26.36
N ALA A 418 -10.56 10.89 -26.78
CA ALA A 418 -9.45 9.94 -26.91
C ALA A 418 -8.98 9.49 -25.52
N GLN A 419 -8.79 10.44 -24.60
CA GLN A 419 -8.47 10.13 -23.21
C GLN A 419 -9.58 9.34 -22.52
N ALA A 420 -10.85 9.66 -22.81
CA ALA A 420 -11.99 8.88 -22.34
C ALA A 420 -11.90 7.40 -22.78
N PHE A 421 -11.57 7.14 -24.05
CA PHE A 421 -11.43 5.78 -24.56
C PHE A 421 -10.30 5.02 -23.86
N ILE A 422 -9.15 5.65 -23.65
CA ILE A 422 -8.00 5.02 -22.96
C ILE A 422 -8.38 4.57 -21.55
N LEU A 423 -9.05 5.44 -20.78
CA LEU A 423 -9.51 5.13 -19.44
C LEU A 423 -10.61 4.06 -19.42
N ALA A 424 -11.57 4.13 -20.34
CA ALA A 424 -12.62 3.13 -20.48
C ALA A 424 -12.04 1.74 -20.84
N ARG A 425 -11.04 1.71 -21.73
CA ARG A 425 -10.34 0.48 -22.11
C ARG A 425 -9.54 -0.09 -20.94
N ALA A 426 -8.84 0.74 -20.17
CA ALA A 426 -8.13 0.30 -18.98
C ALA A 426 -9.09 -0.35 -17.96
N ALA A 427 -10.25 0.27 -17.72
CA ALA A 427 -11.27 -0.27 -16.83
C ALA A 427 -11.88 -1.58 -17.37
N ALA A 428 -12.08 -1.69 -18.69
CA ALA A 428 -12.58 -2.89 -19.33
C ALA A 428 -11.59 -4.06 -19.24
N LEU A 429 -10.30 -3.80 -19.43
CA LEU A 429 -9.22 -4.78 -19.26
C LEU A 429 -9.12 -5.27 -17.81
N ALA A 430 -9.38 -4.38 -16.84
CA ALA A 430 -9.48 -4.74 -15.43
C ALA A 430 -10.78 -5.49 -15.04
N GLY A 431 -11.62 -5.87 -16.02
CA GLY A 431 -12.80 -6.70 -15.81
C GLY A 431 -14.09 -5.94 -15.50
N ASN A 432 -14.14 -4.60 -15.64
CA ASN A 432 -15.36 -3.85 -15.36
C ASN A 432 -16.41 -4.04 -16.48
N PRO A 433 -17.57 -4.70 -16.20
CA PRO A 433 -18.58 -4.99 -17.22
C PRO A 433 -19.19 -3.74 -17.85
N ALA A 434 -19.38 -2.67 -17.07
CA ALA A 434 -19.93 -1.43 -17.59
C ALA A 434 -18.93 -0.72 -18.51
N ALA A 435 -17.63 -0.81 -18.21
CA ALA A 435 -16.58 -0.26 -19.06
C ALA A 435 -16.45 -1.02 -20.39
N MET A 436 -16.58 -2.35 -20.37
CA MET A 436 -16.61 -3.17 -21.59
C MET A 436 -17.74 -2.75 -22.54
N CYS A 437 -18.93 -2.42 -22.00
CA CYS A 437 -20.04 -1.88 -22.80
C CYS A 437 -19.68 -0.54 -23.43
N VAL A 438 -19.07 0.36 -22.66
CA VAL A 438 -18.66 1.68 -23.14
C VAL A 438 -17.60 1.56 -24.25
N VAL A 439 -16.62 0.66 -24.09
CA VAL A 439 -15.62 0.37 -25.13
C VAL A 439 -16.28 -0.13 -26.41
N ALA A 440 -17.27 -1.03 -26.31
CA ALA A 440 -18.01 -1.50 -27.48
C ALA A 440 -18.71 -0.36 -28.24
N ILE A 441 -19.29 0.60 -27.51
CA ILE A 441 -19.93 1.78 -28.10
C ILE A 441 -18.89 2.68 -28.78
N PHE A 442 -17.73 2.91 -28.16
CA PHE A 442 -16.64 3.68 -28.77
C PHE A 442 -16.14 3.07 -30.08
N VAL A 443 -15.97 1.74 -30.09
CA VAL A 443 -15.50 0.98 -31.26
C VAL A 443 -16.54 1.00 -32.38
N ALA A 444 -17.83 0.83 -32.06
CA ALA A 444 -18.89 0.85 -33.04
C ALA A 444 -19.11 2.23 -33.67
N ASN A 445 -18.96 3.30 -32.89
CA ASN A 445 -19.16 4.66 -33.38
C ASN A 445 -18.01 5.17 -34.27
N GLN A 446 -16.84 4.51 -34.28
CA GLN A 446 -15.65 4.82 -35.09
C GLN A 446 -15.07 6.25 -35.01
N HIS A 447 -15.72 7.20 -34.34
CA HIS A 447 -15.31 8.60 -34.28
C HIS A 447 -14.00 8.82 -33.51
N VAL A 448 -13.73 7.95 -32.52
CA VAL A 448 -12.58 8.08 -31.61
C VAL A 448 -11.51 7.04 -31.92
N VAL A 449 -11.92 5.85 -32.37
CA VAL A 449 -11.05 4.71 -32.60
C VAL A 449 -11.42 4.07 -33.92
N ARG A 450 -10.44 3.92 -34.80
CA ARG A 450 -10.59 3.18 -36.04
C ARG A 450 -10.12 1.74 -35.83
N CYS A 451 -10.94 0.82 -36.28
CA CYS A 451 -10.72 -0.62 -36.25
C CYS A 451 -11.12 -1.19 -37.60
N ALA A 452 -10.51 -2.31 -38.00
CA ALA A 452 -10.78 -2.94 -39.29
C ALA A 452 -12.23 -3.46 -39.35
N ASP A 453 -12.69 -4.13 -38.29
CA ASP A 453 -14.04 -4.68 -38.16
C ASP A 453 -14.72 -4.19 -36.86
N PRO A 454 -15.34 -2.99 -36.85
CA PRO A 454 -15.93 -2.39 -35.64
C PRO A 454 -17.01 -3.26 -35.01
N GLN A 455 -17.86 -3.88 -35.83
CA GLN A 455 -18.98 -4.69 -35.37
C GLN A 455 -18.49 -5.95 -34.67
N ARG A 456 -17.43 -6.60 -35.20
CA ARG A 456 -16.86 -7.80 -34.59
C ARG A 456 -16.21 -7.49 -33.25
N GLU A 457 -15.39 -6.43 -33.19
CA GLU A 457 -14.76 -6.01 -31.95
C GLU A 457 -15.79 -5.56 -30.90
N ALA A 458 -16.79 -4.76 -31.28
CA ALA A 458 -17.86 -4.34 -30.38
C ALA A 458 -18.65 -5.55 -29.84
N ARG A 459 -18.98 -6.52 -30.70
CA ARG A 459 -19.64 -7.77 -30.29
C ARG A 459 -18.78 -8.59 -29.33
N MET A 460 -17.46 -8.68 -29.57
CA MET A 460 -16.53 -9.35 -28.67
C MET A 460 -16.56 -8.72 -27.27
N TRP A 461 -16.47 -7.39 -27.18
CA TRP A 461 -16.51 -6.68 -25.90
C TRP A 461 -17.86 -6.83 -25.18
N LEU A 462 -18.98 -6.76 -25.90
CA LEU A 462 -20.30 -6.99 -25.32
C LEU A 462 -20.47 -8.42 -24.83
N THR A 463 -19.98 -9.42 -25.57
CA THR A 463 -20.04 -10.82 -25.17
C THR A 463 -19.27 -11.04 -23.86
N ARG A 464 -18.07 -10.45 -23.74
CA ARG A 464 -17.30 -10.47 -22.48
C ARG A 464 -18.05 -9.79 -21.33
N ALA A 465 -18.70 -8.65 -21.60
CA ALA A 465 -19.50 -7.95 -20.59
C ALA A 465 -20.71 -8.78 -20.14
N VAL A 466 -21.35 -9.53 -21.04
CA VAL A 466 -22.44 -10.47 -20.72
C VAL A 466 -21.94 -11.61 -19.86
N GLN A 467 -20.78 -12.19 -20.17
CA GLN A 467 -20.14 -13.23 -19.36
C GLN A 467 -19.80 -12.70 -17.95
N ALA A 468 -19.41 -11.43 -17.85
CA ALA A 468 -19.21 -10.73 -16.58
C ALA A 468 -20.53 -10.30 -15.89
N GLY A 469 -21.70 -10.70 -16.39
CA GLY A 469 -23.01 -10.50 -15.75
C GLY A 469 -23.74 -9.20 -16.11
N SER A 470 -23.27 -8.44 -17.11
CA SER A 470 -23.88 -7.16 -17.49
C SER A 470 -25.23 -7.33 -18.21
N GLN A 471 -26.32 -6.88 -17.60
CA GLN A 471 -27.63 -6.88 -18.25
C GLN A 471 -27.74 -5.79 -19.34
N THR A 472 -27.04 -4.66 -19.17
CA THR A 472 -26.99 -3.63 -20.20
C THR A 472 -26.28 -4.15 -21.46
N ALA A 473 -25.21 -4.93 -21.29
CA ALA A 473 -24.52 -5.57 -22.42
C ALA A 473 -25.44 -6.50 -23.21
N LYS A 474 -26.29 -7.29 -22.53
CA LYS A 474 -27.26 -8.18 -23.22
C LYS A 474 -28.18 -7.38 -24.12
N ARG A 475 -28.72 -6.25 -23.63
CA ARG A 475 -29.59 -5.38 -24.43
C ARG A 475 -28.88 -4.81 -25.66
N HIS A 476 -27.64 -4.36 -25.48
CA HIS A 476 -26.81 -3.85 -26.58
C HIS A 476 -26.47 -4.95 -27.59
N LEU A 477 -26.18 -6.16 -27.15
CA LEU A 477 -25.88 -7.29 -28.01
C LEU A 477 -27.10 -7.74 -28.82
N SER A 478 -28.27 -7.85 -28.17
CA SER A 478 -29.53 -8.12 -28.88
C SER A 478 -29.87 -7.06 -29.92
N ARG A 479 -29.62 -5.78 -29.61
CA ARG A 479 -29.80 -4.70 -30.58
C ARG A 479 -28.86 -4.88 -31.78
N LEU A 480 -27.56 -5.08 -31.52
CA LEU A 480 -26.55 -5.28 -32.56
C LEU A 480 -26.86 -6.50 -33.44
N ASP A 481 -27.39 -7.59 -32.88
CA ASP A 481 -27.82 -8.76 -33.65
C ASP A 481 -29.06 -8.47 -34.51
N SER A 482 -29.96 -7.58 -34.06
CA SER A 482 -31.20 -7.25 -34.80
C SER A 482 -31.03 -6.17 -35.89
N THR A 483 -30.19 -5.15 -35.64
CA THR A 483 -30.07 -3.98 -36.52
C THR A 483 -28.71 -3.89 -37.21
N GLY A 484 -27.73 -4.70 -36.83
CA GLY A 484 -26.34 -4.60 -37.31
C GLY A 484 -25.58 -3.37 -36.79
N ALA A 485 -26.17 -2.60 -35.86
CA ALA A 485 -25.61 -1.37 -35.29
C ALA A 485 -26.01 -1.18 -33.81
N LEU A 486 -25.21 -0.44 -33.03
CA LEU A 486 -25.40 -0.24 -31.57
C LEU A 486 -26.26 0.97 -31.18
#